data_AF-A0A958WJU7-F1
#
_entry.id   AF-A0A958WJU7-F1
#
_cell.length_a   1.000
_cell.length_b   1.000
_cell.length_c   1.000
_cell.angle_alpha   90.00
_cell.angle_beta   90.00
_cell.angle_gamma   90.00
#
_symmetry.space_group_name_H-M   'P 1'
#
loop_
_entity.id
_entity.type
_entity.pdbx_description
1 polymer ?
#
loop_
_entity_poly.entity_id
_entity_poly.type
_entity_poly.pdbx_seq_one_letter_code
_entity_poly.pdbx_strand_id
1 'polypeptide(L)' 'GQFETTTPGYNLVNMGFNMALGSGSRPFEINGGVKNIFNTEYIDHLSRFKPMGIPNPGINFFLGIKMGFEKKI' A
#
# COMPACT_ATOMS: atom_id res chain seq x y z
N GLY A 1 22.86 11.86 15.00
CA GLY A 1 23.19 10.90 13.94
C GLY A 1 24.66 10.49 13.95
N GLN A 2 25.17 9.90 15.04
CA GLN A 2 26.48 9.23 15.06
C GLN A 2 26.38 7.70 14.83
N PHE A 3 25.16 7.14 14.98
CA PHE A 3 24.85 5.71 14.79
C PHE A 3 23.78 5.46 13.71
N GLU A 4 23.44 6.50 12.95
CA GLU A 4 22.45 6.42 11.88
C GLU A 4 23.16 5.98 10.60
N THR A 5 22.79 4.80 10.10
CA THR A 5 23.32 4.29 8.84
C THR A 5 22.66 5.04 7.68
N THR A 6 23.40 5.29 6.60
CA THR A 6 22.83 5.93 5.41
C THR A 6 21.83 4.98 4.74
N THR A 7 20.82 5.54 4.07
CA THR A 7 19.87 4.76 3.23
C THR A 7 19.95 5.31 1.82
N PRO A 8 20.21 4.46 0.80
CA PRO A 8 20.12 4.89 -0.59
C PRO A 8 18.71 5.36 -0.94
N GLY A 9 18.59 6.41 -1.75
CA GLY A 9 17.31 6.81 -2.30
C GLY A 9 16.76 5.71 -3.23
N TYR A 10 15.44 5.52 -3.21
CA TYR A 10 14.74 4.56 -4.05
C TYR A 10 13.44 5.18 -4.57
N ASN A 11 12.91 4.64 -5.67
CA ASN A 11 11.63 5.05 -6.24
C ASN A 11 10.70 3.84 -6.26
N LEU A 12 9.47 4.01 -5.78
CA LEU A 12 8.43 2.99 -5.85
C LEU A 12 7.31 3.50 -6.72
N VAL A 13 6.91 2.69 -7.70
CA VAL A 13 5.72 2.94 -8.50
C VAL A 13 4.62 1.99 -8.05
N ASN A 14 3.45 2.56 -7.76
CA ASN A 14 2.27 1.85 -7.32
C ASN A 14 1.14 2.11 -8.32
N MET A 15 0.27 1.13 -8.50
CA MET A 15 -0.90 1.24 -9.35
C MET A 15 -2.12 0.75 -8.57
N GLY A 16 -3.23 1.47 -8.67
CA GLY A 16 -4.46 1.08 -8.00
C GLY A 16 -5.68 1.55 -8.78
N PHE A 17 -6.79 0.87 -8.53
CA PHE A 17 -8.11 1.25 -9.00
C PHE A 17 -9.05 1.39 -7.81
N ASN A 18 -10.02 2.29 -7.97
CA ASN A 18 -11.16 2.43 -7.08
C ASN A 18 -12.40 2.60 -7.96
N MET A 19 -13.42 1.78 -7.72
CA MET A 19 -14.65 1.72 -8.49
C MET A 19 -15.83 1.72 -7.54
N ALA A 20 -16.73 2.67 -7.74
CA ALA A 20 -18.06 2.61 -7.16
C ALA A 20 -18.99 1.82 -8.08
N LEU A 21 -19.61 0.76 -7.57
CA LEU A 21 -20.61 -0.06 -8.24
C LEU A 21 -21.99 0.23 -7.65
N GLY A 22 -22.94 0.54 -8.54
CA GLY A 22 -24.34 0.83 -8.20
C GLY A 22 -24.73 2.30 -8.39
N SER A 23 -26.03 2.53 -8.62
CA SER A 23 -26.65 3.85 -8.70
C SER A 23 -27.80 3.88 -7.68
N GLY A 24 -27.71 4.72 -6.65
CA GLY A 24 -28.72 4.80 -5.58
C GLY A 24 -28.15 5.18 -4.20
N SER A 25 -28.90 4.92 -3.12
CA SER A 25 -28.55 5.27 -1.73
C SER A 25 -27.49 4.39 -1.06
N ARG A 26 -26.99 3.35 -1.75
CA ARG A 26 -26.02 2.40 -1.21
C ARG A 26 -24.98 2.00 -2.27
N PRO A 27 -24.08 2.91 -2.66
CA PRO A 27 -22.96 2.55 -3.53
C PRO A 27 -22.04 1.57 -2.81
N PHE A 28 -21.64 0.53 -3.52
CA PHE A 28 -20.60 -0.41 -3.09
C PHE A 28 -19.27 0.02 -3.70
N GLU A 29 -18.21 0.10 -2.91
CA GLU A 29 -16.90 0.48 -3.43
C GLU A 29 -15.96 -0.74 -3.46
N ILE A 30 -15.42 -1.04 -4.64
CA ILE A 30 -14.29 -1.95 -4.79
C ILE A 30 -13.04 -1.11 -4.99
N ASN A 31 -11.99 -1.43 -4.25
CA ASN A 31 -10.67 -0.90 -4.51
C ASN A 31 -9.67 -2.04 -4.58
N GLY A 32 -8.61 -1.83 -5.32
CA GLY A 32 -7.53 -2.77 -5.39
C GLY A 32 -6.29 -2.10 -5.94
N GLY A 33 -5.17 -2.78 -5.82
CA GLY A 33 -3.95 -2.26 -6.38
C GLY A 33 -2.76 -3.15 -6.15
N VAL A 34 -1.68 -2.79 -6.83
CA VAL A 34 -0.36 -3.38 -6.75
C VAL A 34 0.59 -2.29 -6.30
N LYS A 35 1.32 -2.55 -5.22
CA LYS A 35 2.42 -1.71 -4.77
C LYS A 35 3.73 -2.28 -5.28
N ASN A 36 4.69 -1.39 -5.55
CA ASN A 36 6.01 -1.73 -6.05
C ASN A 36 5.95 -2.57 -7.35
N ILE A 37 5.29 -2.03 -8.39
CA ILE A 37 5.02 -2.74 -9.65
C ILE A 37 6.30 -3.18 -10.38
N PHE A 38 7.42 -2.48 -10.13
CA PHE A 38 8.73 -2.81 -10.71
C PHE A 38 9.56 -3.74 -9.83
N ASN A 39 8.98 -4.26 -8.74
CA ASN A 39 9.64 -5.14 -7.78
C ASN A 39 11.02 -4.60 -7.32
N THR A 40 11.10 -3.30 -7.07
CA THR A 40 12.31 -2.63 -6.58
C THR A 40 12.63 -3.14 -5.18
N GLU A 41 13.83 -3.65 -4.97
CA GLU A 41 14.32 -4.01 -3.64
C GLU A 41 14.70 -2.74 -2.88
N TYR A 42 14.17 -2.58 -1.67
CA TYR A 42 14.41 -1.39 -0.85
C TYR A 42 14.38 -1.72 0.65
N ILE A 43 15.07 -0.89 1.43
CA ILE A 43 14.98 -0.88 2.88
C ILE A 43 14.59 0.54 3.28
N ASP A 44 13.44 0.70 3.92
CA ASP A 44 13.00 1.99 4.44
C ASP A 44 14.03 2.55 5.42
N HIS A 45 14.23 3.86 5.37
CA HIS A 45 15.14 4.54 6.27
C HIS A 45 14.78 4.32 7.74
N LEU A 46 13.48 4.24 8.04
CA LEU A 46 12.93 3.99 9.36
C LEU A 46 12.64 2.50 9.64
N SER A 47 13.03 1.58 8.75
CA SER A 47 12.83 0.15 8.97
C SER A 47 13.61 -0.31 10.19
N ARG A 48 12.89 -0.89 11.17
CA ARG A 48 13.50 -1.54 12.34
C ARG A 48 14.35 -2.75 11.96
N PHE A 49 14.11 -3.32 10.78
CA PHE A 49 14.87 -4.45 10.26
C PHE A 49 16.08 -4.06 9.41
N LYS A 50 16.28 -2.76 9.16
CA LYS A 50 17.45 -2.23 8.44
C LYS A 50 18.79 -2.73 9.01
N PRO A 51 19.02 -2.79 10.34
CA PRO A 51 20.29 -3.31 10.87
C PRO A 51 20.55 -4.79 10.53
N MET A 52 19.50 -5.56 10.24
CA MET A 52 19.59 -6.96 9.83
C MET A 52 19.65 -7.13 8.30
N GLY A 53 19.62 -6.03 7.53
CA GLY A 53 19.64 -6.07 6.06
C GLY A 53 18.39 -6.69 5.45
N ILE A 54 17.27 -6.78 6.19
CA ILE A 54 16.04 -7.39 5.69
C ILE A 54 15.28 -6.35 4.86
N PRO A 55 15.05 -6.61 3.55
CA PRO A 55 14.33 -5.70 2.69
C PRO A 55 12.84 -5.61 3.06
N ASN A 56 12.24 -4.48 2.72
CA ASN A 56 10.80 -4.32 2.74
C ASN A 56 10.14 -5.20 1.65
N PRO A 57 8.83 -5.47 1.75
CA PRO A 57 8.13 -6.27 0.75
C PRO A 57 8.32 -5.74 -0.67
N GLY A 58 8.63 -6.66 -1.59
CA GLY A 58 8.69 -6.40 -3.04
C GLY A 58 7.32 -6.11 -3.64
N ILE A 59 7.03 -6.66 -4.83
CA ILE A 59 5.70 -6.54 -5.43
C ILE A 59 4.64 -7.15 -4.50
N ASN A 60 3.59 -6.38 -4.19
CA ASN A 60 2.49 -6.85 -3.36
C ASN A 60 1.15 -6.29 -3.85
N PHE A 61 0.06 -7.01 -3.61
CA PHE A 61 -1.27 -6.66 -4.07
C PHE A 61 -2.26 -6.60 -2.91
N PHE A 62 -3.31 -5.80 -3.07
CA PHE A 62 -4.42 -5.73 -2.14
C PHE A 62 -5.74 -5.61 -2.90
N LEU A 63 -6.81 -6.12 -2.27
CA LEU A 63 -8.18 -5.98 -2.72
C LEU A 63 -9.04 -5.59 -1.52
N GLY A 64 -9.89 -4.60 -1.69
CA GLY A 64 -10.72 -4.02 -0.66
C GLY A 64 -12.16 -3.88 -1.13
N ILE A 65 -13.08 -4.18 -0.23
CA ILE A 65 -14.52 -4.01 -0.40
C ILE A 65 -15.00 -3.09 0.70
N LYS A 66 -15.75 -2.05 0.34
CA LYS A 66 -16.37 -1.13 1.28
C LYS A 66 -17.87 -1.04 1.04
N MET A 67 -18.63 -1.25 2.12
CA MET A 67 -20.08 -1.24 2.13
C MET A 67 -20.58 -0.20 3.13
N GLY A 68 -21.42 0.74 2.68
CA GLY A 68 -22.14 1.65 3.57
C GLY A 68 -23.40 0.98 4.12
N PHE A 69 -23.51 0.88 5.45
CA PHE A 69 -24.72 0.39 6.11
C PHE A 69 -25.50 1.57 6.70
N GLU A 70 -26.69 1.86 6.17
CA GLU A 70 -27.61 2.81 6.78
C GLU A 70 -28.59 2.08 7.71
N LYS A 71 -28.53 2.42 9.00
CA LYS A 71 -29.55 2.02 9.97
C LYS A 71 -30.72 2.99 9.87
N LYS A 72 -31.85 2.55 9.34
CA LYS A 72 -33.12 3.27 9.57
C LYS A 72 -33.58 2.93 10.99
N ILE A 73 -33.57 3.93 11.86
CA ILE A 73 -34.29 3.93 13.14
C ILE A 73 -35.69 4.45 12.86
#